data_AF-A0A3P7FQL0-F1
#
_entry.id   AF-A0A3P7FQL0-F1
#
_cell.length_a   1.000
_cell.length_b   1.000
_cell.length_c   1.000
_cell.angle_alpha   90.00
_cell.angle_beta   90.00
_cell.angle_gamma   90.00
#
_symmetry.space_group_name_H-M   'P 1'
#
loop_
_entity.id
_entity.type
_entity.pdbx_description
1 polymer ?
#
loop_
_entity_poly.entity_id
_entity_poly.type
_entity_poly.pdbx_seq_one_letter_code
_entity_poly.pdbx_strand_id
1 'polypeptide(L)'
;MLEISVSGVRVLDAVTKQLTVEHEIAQIQIVCQDERDLNCFAYISQDGDRHFCHVFCVLTADVATEIIVTLGQAFEVCYRITNDSYSSIEPIAI
;
A
#
# COMPACT_ATOMS: atom_id res chain seq x y z
N MET A 1 12.76 6.77 0.99
CA MET A 1 12.12 6.86 -0.35
C MET A 1 10.99 5.86 -0.36
N LEU A 2 9.80 6.27 -0.78
CA LEU A 2 8.61 5.41 -0.85
C LEU A 2 8.38 5.04 -2.30
N GLU A 3 8.35 3.75 -2.60
CA GLU A 3 7.99 3.21 -3.91
C GLU A 3 6.64 2.51 -3.78
N ILE A 4 5.72 2.80 -4.70
CA ILE A 4 4.36 2.24 -4.73
C ILE A 4 4.16 1.57 -6.08
N SER A 5 3.66 0.34 -6.04
CA SER A 5 3.33 -0.44 -7.22
C SER A 5 2.14 -1.35 -6.94
N VAL A 6 1.62 -2.00 -7.98
CA VAL A 6 0.58 -3.04 -7.84
C VAL A 6 1.04 -4.24 -7.01
N SER A 7 2.36 -4.46 -6.90
CA SER A 7 2.93 -5.52 -6.07
C SER A 7 2.94 -5.15 -4.59
N GLY A 8 3.10 -3.87 -4.26
CA GLY A 8 3.24 -3.45 -2.88
C GLY A 8 3.87 -2.07 -2.69
N VAL A 9 4.17 -1.81 -1.43
CA VAL A 9 4.88 -0.64 -0.96
C VAL A 9 6.27 -1.04 -0.52
N ARG A 10 7.28 -0.34 -1.02
CA ARG A 10 8.67 -0.51 -0.63
C ARG A 10 9.19 0.78 -0.03
N VAL A 11 9.82 0.68 1.13
CA VAL A 11 10.49 1.81 1.79
C VAL A 11 11.98 1.57 1.72
N LEU A 12 12.68 2.49 1.05
CA LEU A 12 14.12 2.42 0.86
C LEU A 12 14.80 3.52 1.66
N ASP A 13 15.98 3.22 2.20
CA ASP A 13 16.84 4.23 2.76
C ASP A 13 17.20 5.26 1.68
N ALA A 14 17.08 6.54 2.02
CA ALA A 14 17.18 7.61 1.02
C ALA A 14 18.58 7.75 0.42
N VAL A 15 19.61 7.41 1.20
CA VAL A 15 21.03 7.59 0.86
C VAL A 15 21.59 6.34 0.20
N THR A 16 21.46 5.20 0.86
CA THR A 16 22.03 3.92 0.43
C THR A 16 21.17 3.19 -0.61
N LYS A 17 19.89 3.59 -0.76
CA LYS A 17 18.89 2.92 -1.60
C LYS A 17 18.64 1.45 -1.20
N GLN A 18 19.03 1.05 0.01
CA GLN A 18 18.74 -0.29 0.51
C GLN A 18 17.27 -0.38 0.92
N LEU A 19 16.65 -1.53 0.61
CA LEU A 19 15.29 -1.84 1.03
C LEU A 19 15.26 -1.98 2.56
N THR A 20 14.44 -1.17 3.21
CA THR A 20 14.26 -1.18 4.67
C THR A 20 13.05 -2.02 5.05
N VAL A 21 11.94 -1.84 4.37
CA VAL A 21 10.72 -2.62 4.56
C VAL A 21 9.94 -2.74 3.26
N GLU A 22 9.24 -3.85 3.11
CA GLU A 22 8.36 -4.15 1.99
C GLU A 22 7.07 -4.77 2.53
N HIS A 23 5.95 -4.33 1.97
CA HIS A 23 4.64 -4.90 2.25
C HIS A 23 3.92 -5.12 0.92
N GLU A 24 3.40 -6.32 0.71
CA GLU A 24 2.55 -6.59 -0.43
C GLU A 24 1.27 -5.77 -0.33
N ILE A 25 0.69 -5.40 -1.48
CA ILE A 25 -0.59 -4.68 -1.49
C ILE A 25 -1.65 -5.44 -0.68
N ALA A 26 -1.72 -6.76 -0.78
CA ALA A 26 -2.68 -7.59 -0.05
C ALA A 26 -2.55 -7.52 1.49
N GLN A 27 -1.38 -7.11 2.00
CA GLN A 27 -1.15 -6.99 3.45
C GLN A 27 -1.56 -5.63 4.00
N ILE A 28 -1.69 -4.60 3.16
CA ILE A 28 -2.06 -3.26 3.61
C ILE A 28 -3.59 -3.21 3.69
N GLN A 29 -4.14 -2.90 4.86
CA GLN A 29 -5.60 -2.95 5.07
C GLN A 29 -6.25 -1.57 4.94
N ILE A 30 -5.56 -0.54 5.42
CA ILE A 30 -6.08 0.82 5.48
C ILE A 30 -4.95 1.80 5.24
N VAL A 31 -5.28 2.90 4.59
CA VAL A 31 -4.44 4.09 4.44
C VAL A 31 -5.28 5.33 4.73
N CYS A 32 -4.76 6.27 5.51
CA CYS A 32 -5.48 7.50 5.88
C CYS A 32 -4.53 8.65 6.23
N GLN A 33 -5.03 9.89 6.12
CA GLN A 33 -4.33 11.09 6.64
C GLN A 33 -4.61 11.27 8.14
N ASP A 34 -3.69 11.94 8.82
CA ASP A 34 -3.95 12.45 10.16
C ASP A 34 -4.93 13.63 10.09
N GLU A 35 -5.96 13.62 10.94
CA GLU A 35 -7.02 14.65 10.94
C GLU A 35 -6.53 16.03 11.40
N ARG A 36 -5.41 16.09 12.13
CA ARG A 36 -4.82 17.30 12.71
C ARG A 36 -3.66 17.81 11.87
N ASP A 37 -2.94 16.92 11.21
CA ASP A 37 -1.86 17.25 10.28
C ASP A 37 -2.00 16.49 8.97
N LEU A 38 -2.65 17.12 7.99
CA LEU A 38 -2.88 16.52 6.66
C LEU A 38 -1.58 16.26 5.89
N ASN A 39 -0.43 16.80 6.31
CA ASN A 39 0.86 16.46 5.71
C ASN A 39 1.34 15.05 6.11
N CYS A 40 0.75 14.49 7.17
CA CYS A 40 1.04 13.17 7.67
C CYS A 40 -0.04 12.17 7.24
N PHE A 41 0.40 10.97 6.90
CA PHE A 41 -0.47 9.86 6.59
C PHE A 41 0.09 8.57 7.18
N ALA A 42 -0.79 7.60 7.35
CA ALA A 42 -0.41 6.28 7.82
C ALA A 42 -1.06 5.19 6.97
N TYR A 43 -0.41 4.03 6.93
CA TYR A 43 -1.06 2.81 6.51
C TYR A 43 -0.85 1.71 7.55
N ILE A 44 -1.81 0.79 7.65
CA ILE A 44 -1.70 -0.38 8.52
C ILE A 44 -1.42 -1.60 7.64
N SER A 45 -0.29 -2.27 7.89
CA SER A 45 0.00 -3.58 7.30
C SER A 45 -0.25 -4.70 8.30
N GLN A 46 -0.69 -5.85 7.80
CA GLN A 46 -0.89 -7.06 8.57
C GLN A 46 0.24 -8.08 8.26
N ASP A 47 0.87 -8.58 9.31
CA ASP A 47 1.86 -9.68 9.26
C ASP A 47 1.46 -10.75 10.30
N GLY A 48 0.86 -11.83 9.79
CA GLY A 48 0.20 -12.84 10.61
C GLY A 48 -0.96 -12.25 11.41
N ASP A 49 -0.93 -12.44 12.73
CA ASP A 49 -1.95 -11.90 13.65
C ASP A 49 -1.61 -10.48 14.15
N ARG A 50 -0.51 -9.89 13.67
CA ARG A 50 -0.06 -8.56 14.11
C ARG A 50 -0.36 -7.50 13.07
N HIS A 51 -0.68 -6.31 13.58
CA HIS A 51 -0.91 -5.12 12.77
C HIS A 51 0.16 -4.09 13.08
N PHE A 52 0.75 -3.51 12.04
CA PHE A 52 1.79 -2.50 12.13
C PHE A 52 1.31 -1.21 11.48
N CYS A 53 1.38 -0.11 12.22
CA CYS A 53 1.05 1.22 11.72
C CYS A 53 2.33 1.92 11.26
N HIS A 54 2.39 2.29 9.97
CA HIS A 54 3.52 2.97 9.36
C HIS A 54 3.13 4.41 9.08
N VAL A 55 3.76 5.36 9.77
CA VAL A 55 3.44 6.79 9.69
C VAL A 55 4.53 7.52 8.89
N PHE A 56 4.10 8.36 7.96
CA PHE A 56 4.96 9.19 7.13
C PHE A 56 4.43 10.62 7.12
N CYS A 57 5.34 11.59 7.03
CA CYS A 57 4.98 12.99 6.82
C CYS A 57 5.74 13.51 5.60
N VAL A 58 5.05 14.26 4.76
CA VAL A 58 5.58 14.86 3.53
C VAL A 58 5.50 16.38 3.59
N LEU A 59 5.98 17.05 2.55
CA LEU A 59 6.10 18.52 2.55
C LEU A 59 4.77 19.25 2.52
N THR A 60 3.76 18.67 1.86
CA THR A 60 2.46 19.31 1.66
C THR A 60 1.34 18.28 1.74
N ALA A 61 0.18 18.72 2.22
CA ALA A 61 -1.03 17.91 2.28
C ALA A 61 -1.43 17.37 0.91
N ASP A 62 -1.24 18.16 -0.16
CA ASP A 62 -1.52 17.74 -1.53
C ASP A 62 -0.69 16.51 -1.94
N VAL A 63 0.60 16.48 -1.59
CA VAL A 63 1.46 15.32 -1.84
C VAL A 63 1.02 14.13 -1.00
N ALA A 64 0.61 14.34 0.25
CA ALA A 64 0.09 13.26 1.09
C ALA A 64 -1.19 12.66 0.47
N THR A 65 -2.11 13.50 0.02
CA THR A 65 -3.34 13.08 -0.65
C THR A 65 -3.03 12.33 -1.94
N GLU A 66 -2.10 12.80 -2.77
CA GLU A 66 -1.69 12.11 -4.01
C GLU A 66 -1.14 10.71 -3.73
N ILE A 67 -0.30 10.56 -2.69
CA ILE A 67 0.25 9.26 -2.28
C ILE A 67 -0.87 8.30 -1.87
N ILE A 68 -1.84 8.77 -1.08
CA ILE A 68 -2.94 7.95 -0.59
C ILE A 68 -3.86 7.51 -1.73
N VAL A 69 -4.18 8.43 -2.64
CA VAL A 69 -4.96 8.12 -3.84
C VAL A 69 -4.21 7.09 -4.70
N THR A 70 -2.91 7.24 -4.87
CA THR A 70 -2.07 6.29 -5.62
C THR A 70 -2.07 4.90 -4.98
N LEU A 71 -1.97 4.82 -3.65
CA LEU A 71 -2.11 3.55 -2.92
C LEU A 71 -3.49 2.94 -3.18
N GLY A 72 -4.57 3.70 -2.99
CA GLY A 72 -5.94 3.26 -3.25
C GLY A 72 -6.15 2.73 -4.68
N GLN A 73 -5.55 3.38 -5.67
CA GLN A 73 -5.58 2.92 -7.06
C GLN A 73 -4.77 1.64 -7.27
N ALA A 74 -3.60 1.51 -6.65
CA ALA A 74 -2.79 0.29 -6.72
C ALA A 74 -3.52 -0.91 -6.11
N PHE A 75 -4.23 -0.71 -4.99
CA PHE A 75 -5.13 -1.71 -4.40
C PHE A 75 -6.18 -2.19 -5.39
N GLU A 76 -6.93 -1.26 -5.97
CA GLU A 76 -8.00 -1.54 -6.89
C GLU A 76 -7.50 -2.33 -8.11
N VAL A 77 -6.34 -1.95 -8.66
CA VAL A 77 -5.73 -2.65 -9.80
C VAL A 77 -5.26 -4.05 -9.41
N CYS A 78 -4.57 -4.20 -8.27
CA CYS A 78 -4.09 -5.50 -7.78
C CYS A 78 -5.26 -6.47 -7.51
N TYR A 79 -6.35 -5.97 -6.93
CA TYR A 79 -7.56 -6.74 -6.67
C TYR A 79 -8.19 -7.25 -7.97
N ARG A 80 -8.27 -6.40 -9.01
CA ARG A 80 -8.76 -6.83 -10.33
C ARG A 80 -7.87 -7.90 -10.96
N ILE A 81 -6.55 -7.71 -10.98
CA ILE A 81 -5.59 -8.70 -11.52
C ILE A 81 -5.74 -10.04 -10.80
N THR A 82 -5.86 -10.01 -9.47
CA THR A 82 -6.03 -11.19 -8.64
C THR A 82 -7.34 -11.90 -8.97
N ASN A 83 -8.46 -11.19 -9.03
CA ASN A 83 -9.76 -11.78 -9.37
C ASN A 83 -9.87 -12.27 -10.83
N ASP A 84 -9.25 -11.58 -11.77
CA ASP A 84 -9.20 -11.99 -13.18
C ASP A 84 -8.40 -13.30 -13.32
N SER A 85 -7.34 -13.46 -12.52
CA SER A 85 -6.58 -14.72 -12.48
C SER A 85 -7.40 -15.88 -11.92
N TYR A 86 -8.30 -15.65 -10.95
CA TYR A 86 -9.23 -16.68 -10.47
C TYR A 86 -10.37 -17.00 -11.45
N SER A 87 -10.79 -16.03 -12.28
CA SER A 87 -11.80 -16.25 -13.32
C SER A 87 -11.33 -17.16 -14.46
N SER A 88 -10.02 -17.42 -14.53
CA SER A 88 -9.40 -18.32 -15.51
C SER A 88 -9.36 -19.79 -15.06
N ILE A 89 -9.75 -20.09 -13.82
CA ILE A 89 -9.92 -21.47 -13.36
C ILE A 89 -11.38 -21.84 -13.62
N GLU A 90 -11.66 -22.46 -14.76
CA GLU A 90 -12.99 -22.97 -15.09
C GLU A 90 -13.54 -23.80 -13.91
N PRO A 91 -14.81 -23.61 -13.52
CA PRO A 91 -15.39 -24.34 -12.41
C PRO A 91 -15.32 -25.83 -12.69
N ILE A 92 -14.72 -26.59 -11.76
CA ILE A 92 -14.81 -28.05 -11.78
C ILE A 92 -16.27 -28.41 -11.60
N ALA A 93 -16.93 -28.78 -12.70
CA ALA A 93 -18.22 -29.44 -12.65
C ALA A 93 -18.04 -30.78 -11.93
N ILE A 94 -18.67 -30.93 -10.77
CA ILE A 94 -18.96 -32.24 -10.17
C ILE A 94 -20.40 -32.59 -10.51
#